data_AF-A0AA35T052-F1
#
_entry.id   AF-A0AA35T052-F1
#
_cell.length_a   1.000
_cell.length_b   1.000
_cell.length_c   1.000
_cell.angle_alpha   90.00
_cell.angle_beta   90.00
_cell.angle_gamma   90.00
#
_symmetry.space_group_name_H-M   'P 1'
#
loop_
_entity.id
_entity.type
_entity.pdbx_description
1 polymer ?
#
loop_
_entity_poly.entity_id
_entity_poly.type
_entity_poly.pdbx_seq_one_letter_code
_entity_poly.pdbx_strand_id
1 'polypeptide(L)'
;MTWRLRWYRGVAWLLMRERQSSWPPLTMSPSSTAPLRIPSSLVPWLLSWVEDEPVEWSEVVSAVVSVSDGTLWLGTDSGLYSIVRDDDMLSVNNVTSVEASVTTLAWRTSLFTSGKHGTQRRRAFFLDPLTSPSSSQYLAHSGSGGLHTTRSRPHRESSSRRATFGLLVVGTADKIYFFNGEMWWFEWVSIWYSGQGGAIDGTPTSLSFSLSGDLFIGNNVSLTRVNSNYTFDRLGPLQGLPYNQILSLYHSSYTPQSPPAMVRSLPPSTTTSSGGTLWIGTTRGLALFDVSSGEFRHYFYGNRWHPGERVLGFAGSGGNGTVVLTDRGMAVVFPRLWTLEEKARHYQTMLDRHTRPPGLVADCSLTDFVPTSCAPHTTDNDGLWTSIALAAEAFRYKVTGDKEAKENAWSLFFGMQFLNNVTGVRGLMARSVVSENVSVDGGVWHNSTSEPGWKWKGDTSSDEVCPT
;
A
#
# COMPACT_ATOMS: atom_id res chain seq x y z
N MET A 1 0.76 -30.47 -14.93
CA MET A 1 0.59 -29.74 -13.65
C MET A 1 -0.79 -29.12 -13.69
N THR A 2 -1.61 -29.31 -12.66
CA THR A 2 -3.06 -28.99 -12.73
C THR A 2 -3.50 -28.18 -11.52
N TRP A 3 -4.23 -27.10 -11.76
CA TRP A 3 -4.73 -26.17 -10.73
C TRP A 3 -6.21 -26.43 -10.46
N ARG A 4 -6.59 -26.69 -9.19
CA ARG A 4 -7.99 -26.98 -8.84
C ARG A 4 -8.74 -25.75 -8.30
N LEU A 5 -9.88 -25.38 -8.90
CA LEU A 5 -10.89 -24.50 -8.26
C LEU A 5 -11.81 -25.35 -7.37
N ARG A 6 -11.93 -25.01 -6.08
CA ARG A 6 -12.98 -25.56 -5.19
C ARG A 6 -13.99 -24.48 -4.83
N TRP A 7 -15.27 -24.83 -4.96
CA TRP A 7 -16.40 -24.05 -4.43
C TRP A 7 -16.69 -24.49 -2.99
N TYR A 8 -16.62 -23.56 -2.04
CA TYR A 8 -17.06 -23.79 -0.67
C TYR A 8 -18.37 -23.07 -0.42
N ARG A 9 -19.38 -23.84 0.04
CA ARG A 9 -20.76 -23.45 0.35
C ARG A 9 -20.94 -21.96 0.70
N GLY A 10 -21.13 -21.14 -0.34
CA GLY A 10 -21.74 -19.82 -0.24
C GLY A 10 -20.86 -18.57 -0.25
N VAL A 11 -19.51 -18.61 -0.23
CA VAL A 11 -18.75 -17.32 -0.10
C VAL A 11 -17.44 -17.17 -0.91
N ALA A 12 -16.76 -18.21 -1.44
CA ALA A 12 -15.53 -17.97 -2.19
C ALA A 12 -15.09 -19.13 -3.12
N TRP A 13 -14.33 -18.76 -4.16
CA TRP A 13 -13.52 -19.66 -4.98
C TRP A 13 -12.11 -19.78 -4.38
N LEU A 14 -11.57 -21.00 -4.25
CA LEU A 14 -10.20 -21.25 -3.78
C LEU A 14 -9.39 -21.98 -4.87
N LEU A 15 -8.22 -21.45 -5.24
CA LEU A 15 -7.27 -22.05 -6.20
C LEU A 15 -6.19 -22.84 -5.44
N MET A 16 -5.96 -24.13 -5.74
CA MET A 16 -4.92 -24.95 -5.08
C MET A 16 -4.04 -25.72 -6.09
N ARG A 17 -2.77 -25.98 -5.72
CA ARG A 17 -1.72 -26.65 -6.52
C ARG A 17 -1.45 -28.09 -6.04
N GLU A 18 -1.38 -29.06 -6.96
CA GLU A 18 -0.90 -30.43 -6.69
C GLU A 18 0.14 -30.91 -7.73
N ARG A 19 1.03 -31.85 -7.35
CA ARG A 19 2.00 -32.54 -8.23
C ARG A 19 1.37 -33.82 -8.81
N GLN A 20 1.53 -34.07 -10.12
CA GLN A 20 1.03 -35.28 -10.80
C GLN A 20 2.16 -36.29 -11.11
N SER A 21 1.81 -37.58 -11.07
CA SER A 21 2.54 -38.72 -11.64
C SER A 21 1.84 -39.21 -12.94
N SER A 22 2.61 -39.88 -13.80
CA SER A 22 2.50 -40.06 -15.26
C SER A 22 1.69 -41.26 -15.79
N TRP A 23 1.03 -41.12 -16.97
CA TRP A 23 0.67 -42.18 -17.96
C TRP A 23 0.61 -41.59 -19.42
N PRO A 24 0.63 -42.40 -20.52
CA PRO A 24 1.13 -42.01 -21.86
C PRO A 24 0.05 -41.49 -22.85
N PRO A 25 0.43 -40.90 -24.01
CA PRO A 25 -0.47 -40.08 -24.82
C PRO A 25 -1.19 -40.84 -25.94
N LEU A 26 -2.36 -40.33 -26.34
CA LEU A 26 -3.03 -40.64 -27.61
C LEU A 26 -3.27 -39.33 -28.37
N THR A 27 -2.96 -39.33 -29.66
CA THR A 27 -3.01 -38.17 -30.57
C THR A 27 -4.36 -38.07 -31.30
N MET A 28 -5.01 -36.91 -31.27
CA MET A 28 -5.94 -36.44 -32.33
C MET A 28 -5.89 -34.90 -32.49
N SER A 29 -6.30 -34.46 -33.69
CA SER A 29 -6.11 -33.13 -34.33
C SER A 29 -6.95 -31.99 -33.74
N PRO A 30 -6.43 -30.74 -33.62
CA PRO A 30 -7.17 -29.59 -33.08
C PRO A 30 -7.80 -28.70 -34.17
N SER A 31 -9.09 -28.43 -34.09
CA SER A 31 -9.69 -27.21 -34.63
C SER A 31 -11.14 -27.05 -34.14
N SER A 32 -11.35 -26.34 -33.05
CA SER A 32 -12.68 -25.94 -32.59
C SER A 32 -12.61 -24.61 -31.83
N THR A 33 -13.19 -23.56 -32.41
CA THR A 33 -13.38 -22.24 -31.79
C THR A 33 -14.63 -22.19 -30.88
N ALA A 34 -15.15 -23.34 -30.45
CA ALA A 34 -16.37 -23.43 -29.65
C ALA A 34 -16.06 -23.32 -28.15
N PRO A 35 -16.95 -22.70 -27.34
CA PRO A 35 -16.75 -22.56 -25.91
C PRO A 35 -16.78 -23.93 -25.20
N LEU A 36 -15.82 -24.17 -24.32
CA LEU A 36 -15.76 -25.39 -23.51
C LEU A 36 -16.91 -25.38 -22.49
N ARG A 37 -17.80 -26.37 -22.53
CA ARG A 37 -18.98 -26.49 -21.64
C ARG A 37 -18.82 -27.65 -20.65
N ILE A 38 -18.93 -27.39 -19.35
CA ILE A 38 -18.68 -28.37 -18.28
C ILE A 38 -19.87 -28.46 -17.31
N PRO A 39 -20.42 -29.64 -16.98
CA PRO A 39 -21.50 -29.78 -16.00
C PRO A 39 -21.15 -29.34 -14.56
N SER A 40 -22.04 -28.59 -13.92
CA SER A 40 -21.93 -27.99 -12.57
C SER A 40 -21.86 -29.03 -11.45
N SER A 41 -22.46 -30.20 -11.67
CA SER A 41 -22.48 -31.32 -10.74
C SER A 41 -21.12 -32.00 -10.58
N LEU A 42 -20.17 -31.75 -11.49
CA LEU A 42 -18.82 -32.32 -11.49
C LEU A 42 -17.77 -31.41 -10.83
N VAL A 43 -18.14 -30.24 -10.31
CA VAL A 43 -17.22 -29.25 -9.73
C VAL A 43 -16.34 -29.80 -8.57
N PRO A 44 -16.77 -30.75 -7.71
CA PRO A 44 -15.87 -31.36 -6.73
C PRO A 44 -14.85 -32.36 -7.32
N TRP A 45 -15.05 -32.82 -8.56
CA TRP A 45 -14.30 -33.91 -9.21
C TRP A 45 -13.48 -33.44 -10.43
N LEU A 46 -13.46 -32.13 -10.69
CA LEU A 46 -13.15 -31.53 -12.00
C LEU A 46 -11.67 -31.50 -12.44
N LEU A 47 -10.76 -32.28 -11.86
CA LEU A 47 -9.34 -32.22 -12.26
C LEU A 47 -8.66 -33.56 -12.47
N SER A 48 -9.46 -34.53 -12.89
CA SER A 48 -8.98 -35.76 -13.53
C SER A 48 -9.60 -35.99 -14.91
N TRP A 49 -10.28 -35.01 -15.50
CA TRP A 49 -11.08 -35.20 -16.73
C TRP A 49 -10.95 -34.11 -17.80
N VAL A 50 -10.14 -33.07 -17.57
CA VAL A 50 -9.80 -32.07 -18.61
C VAL A 50 -8.47 -32.49 -19.22
N GLU A 51 -8.47 -33.58 -20.00
CA GLU A 51 -7.29 -34.01 -20.78
C GLU A 51 -7.46 -33.83 -22.30
N ASP A 52 -8.67 -33.54 -22.82
CA ASP A 52 -8.92 -33.66 -24.26
C ASP A 52 -9.22 -32.36 -25.04
N GLU A 53 -9.23 -31.19 -24.40
CA GLU A 53 -9.15 -29.88 -25.09
C GLU A 53 -8.21 -28.99 -24.27
N PRO A 54 -6.96 -28.75 -24.72
CA PRO A 54 -6.00 -27.99 -23.94
C PRO A 54 -6.43 -26.54 -23.87
N VAL A 55 -6.77 -26.08 -22.67
CA VAL A 55 -6.85 -24.65 -22.41
C VAL A 55 -5.43 -24.08 -22.56
N GLU A 56 -5.21 -23.25 -23.58
CA GLU A 56 -3.89 -22.76 -24.02
C GLU A 56 -3.26 -21.68 -23.12
N TRP A 57 -3.25 -21.86 -21.79
CA TRP A 57 -2.46 -21.00 -20.89
C TRP A 57 -1.68 -21.83 -19.88
N SER A 58 -0.49 -21.34 -19.52
CA SER A 58 0.37 -22.00 -18.54
C SER A 58 0.19 -21.41 -17.13
N GLU A 59 -0.28 -20.17 -17.02
CA GLU A 59 -0.37 -19.45 -15.75
C GLU A 59 -1.60 -18.51 -15.69
N VAL A 60 -2.27 -18.49 -14.53
CA VAL A 60 -3.27 -17.46 -14.20
C VAL A 60 -2.57 -16.37 -13.40
N VAL A 61 -2.49 -15.17 -13.97
CA VAL A 61 -1.78 -14.03 -13.40
C VAL A 61 -2.70 -13.21 -12.50
N SER A 62 -3.96 -13.04 -12.90
CA SER A 62 -4.94 -12.23 -12.17
C SER A 62 -6.35 -12.77 -12.37
N ALA A 63 -7.23 -12.54 -11.39
CA ALA A 63 -8.62 -12.94 -11.45
C ALA A 63 -9.52 -11.93 -10.75
N VAL A 64 -10.68 -11.63 -11.35
CA VAL A 64 -11.71 -10.77 -10.75
C VAL A 64 -13.09 -11.35 -11.02
N VAL A 65 -14.01 -11.20 -10.07
CA VAL A 65 -15.41 -11.62 -10.23
C VAL A 65 -16.27 -10.39 -10.50
N SER A 66 -17.02 -10.45 -11.58
CA SER A 66 -18.07 -9.49 -11.88
C SER A 66 -19.29 -9.79 -11.01
N VAL A 67 -19.61 -8.87 -10.11
CA VAL A 67 -20.71 -9.04 -9.15
C VAL A 67 -22.08 -8.82 -9.81
N SER A 68 -22.13 -8.16 -10.98
CA SER A 68 -23.39 -7.88 -11.68
C SER A 68 -24.00 -9.12 -12.35
N ASP A 69 -23.17 -10.03 -12.85
CA ASP A 69 -23.58 -11.19 -13.65
C ASP A 69 -22.92 -12.51 -13.18
N GLY A 70 -22.03 -12.46 -12.18
CA GLY A 70 -21.34 -13.63 -11.65
C GLY A 70 -20.18 -14.12 -12.52
N THR A 71 -19.82 -13.41 -13.59
CA THR A 71 -18.73 -13.80 -14.49
C THR A 71 -17.39 -13.75 -13.77
N LEU A 72 -16.63 -14.84 -13.77
CA LEU A 72 -15.24 -14.88 -13.31
C LEU A 72 -14.31 -14.59 -14.49
N TRP A 73 -13.60 -13.47 -14.43
CA TRP A 73 -12.60 -13.09 -15.42
C TRP A 73 -11.22 -13.55 -14.97
N LEU A 74 -10.51 -14.23 -15.87
CA LEU A 74 -9.16 -14.74 -15.66
C LEU A 74 -8.21 -14.10 -16.67
N GLY A 75 -7.18 -13.44 -16.16
CA GLY A 75 -6.06 -12.93 -16.92
C GLY A 75 -4.93 -13.93 -16.89
N THR A 76 -4.43 -14.32 -18.05
CA THR A 76 -3.42 -15.37 -18.19
C THR A 76 -2.22 -14.86 -18.99
N ASP A 77 -1.20 -15.71 -19.09
CA ASP A 77 -0.04 -15.50 -19.96
C ASP A 77 -0.39 -15.44 -21.46
N SER A 78 -1.53 -15.99 -21.88
CA SER A 78 -1.97 -16.03 -23.29
C SER A 78 -3.15 -15.13 -23.63
N GLY A 79 -3.86 -14.56 -22.65
CA GLY A 79 -5.00 -13.69 -22.94
C GLY A 79 -5.97 -13.51 -21.79
N LEU A 80 -7.17 -13.05 -22.13
CA LEU A 80 -8.29 -12.89 -21.19
C LEU A 80 -9.33 -13.98 -21.43
N TYR A 81 -9.80 -14.60 -20.35
CA TYR A 81 -10.84 -15.60 -20.38
C TYR A 81 -11.99 -15.20 -19.46
N SER A 82 -13.21 -15.53 -19.86
CA SER A 82 -14.40 -15.41 -19.01
C SER A 82 -14.97 -16.78 -18.69
N ILE A 83 -15.32 -16.97 -17.42
CA ILE A 83 -16.00 -18.16 -16.94
C ILE A 83 -17.39 -17.75 -16.49
N VAL A 84 -18.41 -18.23 -17.21
CA VAL A 84 -19.82 -17.92 -16.95
C VAL A 84 -20.54 -19.21 -16.59
N ARG A 85 -21.39 -19.14 -15.57
CA ARG A 85 -22.29 -20.24 -15.21
C ARG A 85 -23.63 -20.04 -15.92
N ASP A 86 -24.03 -21.03 -16.71
CA ASP A 86 -25.33 -21.08 -17.37
C ASP A 86 -26.06 -22.34 -16.87
N ASP A 87 -27.10 -22.15 -16.06
CA ASP A 87 -27.80 -23.21 -15.33
C ASP A 87 -26.85 -24.17 -14.57
N ASP A 88 -26.70 -25.38 -15.14
CA ASP A 88 -25.87 -26.48 -14.67
C ASP A 88 -24.60 -26.65 -15.50
N MET A 89 -24.13 -25.63 -16.21
CA MET A 89 -22.89 -25.69 -16.98
C MET A 89 -21.98 -24.50 -16.65
N LEU A 90 -20.67 -24.73 -16.59
CA LEU A 90 -19.63 -23.73 -16.62
C LEU A 90 -19.12 -23.63 -18.07
N SER A 91 -19.18 -22.44 -18.63
CA SER A 91 -18.60 -22.13 -19.94
C SER A 91 -17.32 -21.33 -19.77
N VAL A 92 -16.24 -21.75 -20.43
CA VAL A 92 -14.98 -21.00 -20.49
C VAL A 92 -14.85 -20.42 -21.90
N ASN A 93 -14.77 -19.10 -21.99
CA ASN A 93 -14.73 -18.37 -23.26
C ASN A 93 -13.44 -17.57 -23.36
N ASN A 94 -12.71 -17.75 -24.46
CA ASN A 94 -11.58 -16.89 -24.82
C ASN A 94 -12.10 -15.54 -25.33
N VAL A 95 -11.54 -14.44 -24.82
CA VAL A 95 -11.98 -13.08 -25.12
C VAL A 95 -11.02 -12.48 -26.15
N THR A 96 -11.34 -12.68 -27.42
CA THR A 96 -10.51 -12.29 -28.58
C THR A 96 -10.26 -10.77 -28.72
N SER A 97 -10.92 -9.93 -27.91
CA SER A 97 -10.60 -8.50 -27.86
C SER A 97 -9.28 -8.20 -27.13
N VAL A 98 -8.75 -9.16 -26.36
CA VAL A 98 -7.49 -9.05 -25.62
C VAL A 98 -6.59 -10.23 -25.99
N GLU A 99 -5.84 -10.08 -27.08
CA GLU A 99 -4.90 -11.10 -27.61
C GLU A 99 -3.46 -10.85 -27.11
N ALA A 100 -3.31 -10.57 -25.82
CA ALA A 100 -2.03 -10.32 -25.19
C ALA A 100 -2.01 -10.84 -23.75
N SER A 101 -0.81 -11.14 -23.25
CA SER A 101 -0.60 -11.53 -21.86
C SER A 101 -1.17 -10.46 -20.90
N VAL A 102 -2.06 -10.91 -20.02
CA VAL A 102 -2.71 -10.05 -19.03
C VAL A 102 -1.80 -9.94 -17.82
N THR A 103 -1.49 -8.71 -17.43
CA THR A 103 -0.65 -8.42 -16.26
C THR A 103 -1.46 -8.18 -15.00
N THR A 104 -2.67 -7.61 -15.13
CA THR A 104 -3.52 -7.27 -13.99
C THR A 104 -4.96 -7.00 -14.43
N LEU A 105 -5.91 -7.27 -13.53
CA LEU A 105 -7.33 -7.05 -13.74
C LEU A 105 -7.92 -6.19 -12.61
N ALA A 106 -8.91 -5.36 -12.94
CA ALA A 106 -9.79 -4.75 -11.97
C ALA A 106 -11.23 -4.75 -12.47
N TRP A 107 -12.17 -4.85 -11.55
CA TRP A 107 -13.59 -4.75 -11.85
C TRP A 107 -14.28 -3.85 -10.83
N ARG A 108 -15.26 -3.08 -11.28
CA ARG A 108 -16.19 -2.33 -10.41
C ARG A 108 -17.62 -2.44 -10.91
N THR A 109 -18.58 -2.20 -10.03
CA THR A 109 -20.00 -2.02 -10.41
C THR A 109 -20.21 -0.72 -11.18
N SER A 110 -21.32 -0.61 -11.90
CA SER A 110 -21.75 0.65 -12.51
C SER A 110 -22.00 1.72 -11.44
N LEU A 111 -21.62 2.96 -11.73
CA LEU A 111 -21.89 4.12 -10.87
C LEU A 111 -23.20 4.76 -11.29
N PHE A 112 -24.17 4.85 -10.37
CA PHE A 112 -25.40 5.60 -10.58
C PHE A 112 -25.23 7.01 -10.02
N THR A 113 -25.43 8.03 -10.86
CA THR A 113 -25.60 9.42 -10.38
C THR A 113 -27.03 9.86 -10.63
N SER A 114 -27.76 10.27 -9.59
CA SER A 114 -29.05 10.92 -9.78
C SER A 114 -28.80 12.36 -10.27
N GLY A 115 -29.09 12.67 -11.52
CA GLY A 115 -28.92 14.02 -12.08
C GLY A 115 -29.89 14.31 -13.22
N LYS A 116 -30.53 15.49 -13.21
CA LYS A 116 -31.47 15.95 -14.25
C LYS A 116 -30.76 16.33 -15.56
N HIS A 117 -31.46 16.10 -16.67
CA HIS A 117 -31.05 16.30 -18.06
C HIS A 117 -30.33 17.62 -18.39
N GLY A 118 -29.35 17.53 -19.31
CA GLY A 118 -28.84 18.66 -20.11
C GLY A 118 -27.57 18.35 -20.92
N THR A 119 -27.75 17.98 -22.20
CA THR A 119 -26.84 18.13 -23.37
C THR A 119 -25.32 17.83 -23.29
N GLN A 120 -24.93 16.77 -24.04
CA GLN A 120 -23.70 16.53 -24.83
C GLN A 120 -22.28 16.69 -24.20
N ARG A 121 -21.59 15.57 -23.99
CA ARG A 121 -20.64 14.90 -24.92
C ARG A 121 -20.27 13.52 -24.34
N ARG A 122 -20.45 12.47 -25.13
CA ARG A 122 -20.23 11.06 -24.73
C ARG A 122 -18.74 10.73 -24.81
N ARG A 123 -18.10 10.45 -23.67
CA ARG A 123 -16.79 9.76 -23.46
C ARG A 123 -16.38 9.79 -21.97
N ALA A 124 -17.31 9.52 -21.05
CA ALA A 124 -17.01 9.49 -19.62
C ALA A 124 -17.53 8.18 -18.99
N PHE A 125 -16.94 7.76 -17.87
CA PHE A 125 -17.24 6.53 -17.10
C PHE A 125 -18.68 6.46 -16.52
N PHE A 126 -19.62 7.25 -17.03
CA PHE A 126 -21.01 7.32 -16.63
C PHE A 126 -21.88 6.49 -17.58
N LEU A 127 -22.44 5.41 -17.06
CA LEU A 127 -23.60 4.74 -17.67
C LEU A 127 -24.84 5.55 -17.26
N ASP A 128 -25.37 6.37 -18.17
CA ASP A 128 -26.61 7.13 -17.95
C ASP A 128 -27.81 6.28 -18.42
N PRO A 129 -28.69 5.79 -17.53
CA PRO A 129 -29.93 5.14 -17.94
C PRO A 129 -30.98 6.21 -18.25
N LEU A 130 -31.55 6.14 -19.45
CA LEU A 130 -32.65 7.01 -19.90
C LEU A 130 -33.84 7.05 -18.90
N THR A 131 -34.24 8.28 -18.55
CA THR A 131 -35.59 8.81 -18.16
C THR A 131 -36.31 8.36 -16.86
N SER A 132 -36.21 9.20 -15.81
CA SER A 132 -37.21 9.75 -14.82
C SER A 132 -38.13 8.85 -13.94
N PRO A 133 -38.76 9.36 -12.83
CA PRO A 133 -38.31 10.33 -11.82
C PRO A 133 -38.56 9.90 -10.34
N SER A 134 -37.97 10.68 -9.43
CA SER A 134 -38.40 11.04 -8.05
C SER A 134 -37.92 10.23 -6.82
N SER A 135 -37.58 11.02 -5.80
CA SER A 135 -37.24 10.75 -4.40
C SER A 135 -35.95 10.00 -4.04
N SER A 136 -34.97 10.80 -3.60
CA SER A 136 -34.09 10.63 -2.42
C SER A 136 -34.04 9.26 -1.73
N GLN A 137 -32.83 8.72 -1.56
CA GLN A 137 -32.17 8.55 -0.26
C GLN A 137 -30.76 7.94 -0.41
N TYR A 138 -29.84 8.41 0.43
CA TYR A 138 -28.51 7.85 0.65
C TYR A 138 -28.56 6.36 0.98
N LEU A 139 -27.60 5.56 0.49
CA LEU A 139 -27.13 4.36 1.19
C LEU A 139 -25.77 3.86 0.65
N ALA A 140 -24.85 3.65 1.60
CA ALA A 140 -23.52 3.12 1.43
C ALA A 140 -23.51 1.58 1.46
N HIS A 141 -22.52 0.94 0.81
CA HIS A 141 -21.62 -0.05 1.44
C HIS A 141 -20.68 -0.72 0.43
N SER A 142 -19.38 -0.70 0.73
CA SER A 142 -18.42 -1.74 0.34
C SER A 142 -17.80 -2.30 1.61
N GLY A 143 -18.28 -3.47 1.99
CA GLY A 143 -17.78 -4.28 3.09
C GLY A 143 -18.39 -5.66 2.92
N SER A 144 -17.56 -6.69 2.96
CA SER A 144 -18.01 -8.08 3.04
C SER A 144 -18.98 -8.22 4.22
N GLY A 145 -20.28 -8.30 3.94
CA GLY A 145 -21.36 -8.45 4.91
C GLY A 145 -22.23 -9.63 4.53
N GLY A 146 -22.52 -10.50 5.50
CA GLY A 146 -23.14 -11.81 5.32
C GLY A 146 -24.49 -11.81 4.59
N LEU A 147 -24.77 -12.98 4.03
CA LEU A 147 -25.98 -13.36 3.34
C LEU A 147 -27.23 -13.15 4.22
N HIS A 148 -28.01 -12.08 3.98
CA HIS A 148 -29.39 -11.99 4.48
C HIS A 148 -30.36 -12.17 3.32
N THR A 149 -30.89 -13.38 3.19
CA THR A 149 -31.97 -13.71 2.25
C THR A 149 -33.31 -13.25 2.84
N THR A 150 -33.83 -12.10 2.42
CA THR A 150 -35.25 -11.77 2.64
C THR A 150 -36.08 -12.30 1.48
N ARG A 151 -36.77 -13.41 1.74
CA ARG A 151 -37.70 -14.08 0.83
C ARG A 151 -38.95 -13.19 0.69
N SER A 152 -39.14 -12.53 -0.45
CA SER A 152 -40.42 -11.93 -0.82
C SER A 152 -40.92 -12.51 -2.15
N ARG A 153 -42.18 -12.95 -2.15
CA ARG A 153 -42.90 -13.56 -3.29
C ARG A 153 -43.21 -12.51 -4.37
N PRO A 154 -43.41 -12.93 -5.64
CA PRO A 154 -43.38 -12.00 -6.76
C PRO A 154 -44.73 -11.31 -6.98
N HIS A 155 -44.73 -9.98 -7.04
CA HIS A 155 -45.76 -9.24 -7.76
C HIS A 155 -45.28 -8.96 -9.19
N ARG A 156 -46.19 -9.22 -10.12
CA ARG A 156 -45.99 -9.29 -11.56
C ARG A 156 -46.08 -7.88 -12.16
N GLU A 157 -44.95 -7.22 -12.34
CA GLU A 157 -44.85 -6.07 -13.24
C GLU A 157 -43.64 -6.24 -14.16
N SER A 158 -43.92 -6.34 -15.46
CA SER A 158 -42.94 -6.40 -16.53
C SER A 158 -42.34 -5.01 -16.76
N SER A 159 -41.28 -4.71 -16.03
CA SER A 159 -40.32 -3.68 -16.41
C SER A 159 -39.01 -4.37 -16.79
N SER A 160 -38.56 -4.17 -18.03
CA SER A 160 -37.28 -4.67 -18.50
C SER A 160 -36.15 -3.99 -17.72
N ARG A 161 -35.74 -4.57 -16.58
CA ARG A 161 -34.49 -4.19 -15.91
C ARG A 161 -33.34 -4.56 -16.84
N ARG A 162 -32.88 -3.63 -17.68
CA ARG A 162 -31.55 -3.75 -18.30
C ARG A 162 -30.55 -3.75 -17.14
N ALA A 163 -29.90 -4.88 -16.92
CA ALA A 163 -28.81 -4.98 -15.98
C ALA A 163 -27.67 -4.07 -16.49
N THR A 164 -27.34 -3.02 -15.73
CA THR A 164 -26.16 -2.20 -16.03
C THR A 164 -24.92 -2.98 -15.61
N PHE A 165 -24.20 -3.52 -16.60
CA PHE A 165 -22.92 -4.17 -16.38
C PHE A 165 -21.93 -3.19 -15.72
N GLY A 166 -20.96 -3.73 -15.00
CA GLY A 166 -19.89 -2.96 -14.36
C GLY A 166 -18.89 -2.36 -15.35
N LEU A 167 -17.67 -2.12 -14.87
CA LEU A 167 -16.53 -1.85 -15.73
C LEU A 167 -15.41 -2.84 -15.38
N LEU A 168 -15.04 -3.64 -16.37
CA LEU A 168 -13.83 -4.45 -16.36
C LEU A 168 -12.69 -3.64 -16.96
N VAL A 169 -11.52 -3.71 -16.33
CA VAL A 169 -10.28 -3.10 -16.81
C VAL A 169 -9.19 -4.16 -16.84
N VAL A 170 -8.44 -4.21 -17.94
CA VAL A 170 -7.46 -5.24 -18.24
C VAL A 170 -6.14 -4.59 -18.61
N GLY A 171 -5.12 -4.80 -17.79
CA GLY A 171 -3.75 -4.36 -18.07
C GLY A 171 -2.98 -5.41 -18.89
N THR A 172 -2.22 -4.95 -19.87
CA THR A 172 -1.29 -5.73 -20.68
C THR A 172 0.02 -4.96 -20.86
N ALA A 173 1.02 -5.55 -21.51
CA ALA A 173 2.31 -4.90 -21.74
C ALA A 173 2.20 -3.60 -22.57
N ASP A 174 1.32 -3.56 -23.57
CA ASP A 174 1.20 -2.48 -24.56
C ASP A 174 -0.07 -1.62 -24.38
N LYS A 175 -1.11 -2.13 -23.70
CA LYS A 175 -2.41 -1.46 -23.58
C LYS A 175 -3.07 -1.64 -22.23
N ILE A 176 -3.96 -0.72 -21.91
CA ILE A 176 -5.01 -0.90 -20.92
C ILE A 176 -6.37 -0.95 -21.61
N TYR A 177 -7.07 -2.07 -21.50
CA TYR A 177 -8.39 -2.26 -22.09
C TYR A 177 -9.49 -2.00 -21.07
N PHE A 178 -10.62 -1.54 -21.55
CA PHE A 178 -11.82 -1.25 -20.79
C PHE A 178 -13.02 -1.95 -21.44
N PHE A 179 -13.88 -2.55 -20.62
CA PHE A 179 -15.11 -3.19 -21.07
C PHE A 179 -16.28 -2.88 -20.14
N ASN A 180 -17.32 -2.26 -20.70
CA ASN A 180 -18.51 -1.84 -19.97
C ASN A 180 -19.70 -2.80 -20.14
N GLY A 181 -19.47 -4.02 -20.65
CA GLY A 181 -20.52 -4.99 -20.93
C GLY A 181 -21.07 -4.94 -22.37
N GLU A 182 -20.86 -3.83 -23.07
CA GLU A 182 -21.33 -3.63 -24.45
C GLU A 182 -20.18 -3.40 -25.42
N MET A 183 -19.18 -2.59 -25.03
CA MET A 183 -18.10 -2.16 -25.90
C MET A 183 -16.73 -2.29 -25.23
N TRP A 184 -15.75 -2.60 -26.07
CA TRP A 184 -14.32 -2.56 -25.74
C TRP A 184 -13.70 -1.26 -26.25
N TRP A 185 -12.80 -0.69 -25.48
CA TRP A 185 -11.87 0.34 -25.92
C TRP A 185 -10.55 0.21 -25.15
N PHE A 186 -9.51 0.92 -25.57
CA PHE A 186 -8.21 0.84 -24.93
C PHE A 186 -7.47 2.17 -24.96
N GLU A 187 -6.49 2.28 -24.08
CA GLU A 187 -5.46 3.33 -24.10
C GLU A 187 -4.07 2.70 -24.19
N TRP A 188 -3.14 3.41 -24.83
CA TRP A 188 -1.78 2.93 -25.04
C TRP A 188 -0.93 3.06 -23.77
N VAL A 189 -0.08 2.06 -23.57
CA VAL A 189 1.03 2.09 -22.61
C VAL A 189 2.28 2.56 -23.32
N SER A 190 3.03 3.46 -22.68
CA SER A 190 4.29 3.98 -23.18
C SER A 190 5.35 2.89 -23.17
N ILE A 191 6.03 2.73 -24.30
CA ILE A 191 7.17 1.81 -24.48
C ILE A 191 8.41 2.66 -24.74
N TRP A 192 9.07 3.06 -23.65
CA TRP A 192 10.14 4.07 -23.69
C TRP A 192 11.31 3.70 -24.60
N TYR A 193 11.71 2.42 -24.64
CA TYR A 193 12.86 1.97 -25.44
C TYR A 193 12.59 1.97 -26.95
N SER A 194 11.32 1.94 -27.37
CA SER A 194 10.92 2.04 -28.78
C SER A 194 10.43 3.43 -29.15
N GLY A 195 10.40 4.39 -28.21
CA GLY A 195 9.92 5.75 -28.42
C GLY A 195 8.40 5.84 -28.65
N GLN A 196 7.64 4.79 -28.35
CA GLN A 196 6.19 4.78 -28.50
C GLN A 196 5.53 5.38 -27.26
N GLY A 197 4.90 6.54 -27.40
CA GLY A 197 4.18 7.22 -26.32
C GLY A 197 2.78 6.66 -26.11
N GLY A 198 2.33 6.60 -24.86
CA GLY A 198 0.98 6.20 -24.47
C GLY A 198 0.45 7.05 -23.31
N ALA A 199 -0.84 6.92 -23.00
CA ALA A 199 -1.47 7.62 -21.89
C ALA A 199 -1.02 7.09 -20.52
N ILE A 200 -0.53 5.85 -20.48
CA ILE A 200 0.02 5.20 -19.28
C ILE A 200 1.54 5.11 -19.42
N ASP A 201 2.30 5.45 -18.39
CA ASP A 201 3.77 5.55 -18.50
C ASP A 201 4.49 4.19 -18.51
N GLY A 202 3.83 3.09 -18.20
CA GLY A 202 4.50 1.80 -18.14
C GLY A 202 3.51 0.67 -17.97
N THR A 203 3.99 -0.56 -18.17
CA THR A 203 3.18 -1.77 -18.09
C THR A 203 2.45 -1.81 -16.74
N PRO A 204 1.10 -1.86 -16.72
CA PRO A 204 0.33 -1.95 -15.49
C PRO A 204 0.72 -3.20 -14.70
N THR A 205 1.07 -3.01 -13.43
CA THR A 205 1.36 -4.10 -12.49
C THR A 205 0.21 -4.30 -11.50
N SER A 206 -0.57 -3.25 -11.25
CA SER A 206 -1.73 -3.31 -10.36
C SER A 206 -2.77 -2.25 -10.72
N LEU A 207 -4.03 -2.58 -10.50
CA LEU A 207 -5.18 -1.73 -10.73
C LEU A 207 -6.02 -1.65 -9.45
N SER A 208 -6.50 -0.46 -9.10
CA SER A 208 -7.43 -0.30 -7.98
C SER A 208 -8.42 0.83 -8.24
N PHE A 209 -9.69 0.57 -7.97
CA PHE A 209 -10.73 1.60 -8.04
C PHE A 209 -10.90 2.28 -6.69
N SER A 210 -11.05 3.60 -6.70
CA SER A 210 -11.57 4.35 -5.56
C SER A 210 -13.09 4.28 -5.49
N LEU A 211 -13.63 4.67 -4.33
CA LEU A 211 -15.07 4.79 -4.12
C LEU A 211 -15.74 5.84 -5.02
N SER A 212 -15.03 6.91 -5.40
CA SER A 212 -15.50 7.91 -6.35
C SER A 212 -15.55 7.39 -7.78
N GLY A 213 -14.92 6.24 -8.04
CA GLY A 213 -14.85 5.61 -9.34
C GLY A 213 -13.57 5.83 -10.11
N ASP A 214 -12.64 6.62 -9.59
CA ASP A 214 -11.37 6.86 -10.26
C ASP A 214 -10.55 5.56 -10.24
N LEU A 215 -9.89 5.27 -11.36
CA LEU A 215 -9.01 4.12 -11.52
C LEU A 215 -7.57 4.54 -11.24
N PHE A 216 -6.91 3.84 -10.33
CA PHE A 216 -5.49 3.95 -10.09
C PHE A 216 -4.75 2.81 -10.79
N ILE A 217 -3.68 3.15 -11.49
CA ILE A 217 -2.85 2.24 -12.28
C ILE A 217 -1.42 2.37 -11.77
N GLY A 218 -0.94 1.31 -11.13
CA GLY A 218 0.44 1.20 -10.69
C GLY A 218 1.29 0.58 -11.80
N ASN A 219 2.50 1.10 -11.99
CA ASN A 219 3.49 0.54 -12.91
C ASN A 219 4.92 0.78 -12.39
N ASN A 220 5.92 0.48 -13.21
CA ASN A 220 7.32 0.63 -12.86
C ASN A 220 7.85 2.08 -12.84
N VAL A 221 7.11 3.02 -13.42
CA VAL A 221 7.51 4.43 -13.58
C VAL A 221 6.71 5.37 -12.68
N SER A 222 5.38 5.22 -12.62
CA SER A 222 4.46 6.16 -11.99
C SER A 222 3.23 5.47 -11.41
N LEU A 223 2.46 6.25 -10.65
CA LEU A 223 1.06 6.00 -10.36
C LEU A 223 0.23 6.90 -11.28
N THR A 224 -0.59 6.31 -12.14
CA THR A 224 -1.55 7.05 -12.98
C THR A 224 -2.94 6.97 -12.36
N ARG A 225 -3.63 8.10 -12.27
CA ARG A 225 -5.06 8.17 -11.91
C ARG A 225 -5.85 8.51 -13.16
N VAL A 226 -6.78 7.65 -13.54
CA VAL A 226 -7.82 7.95 -14.53
C VAL A 226 -9.05 8.38 -13.76
N ASN A 227 -9.37 9.67 -13.85
CA ASN A 227 -10.53 10.24 -13.20
C ASN A 227 -11.82 9.73 -13.86
N SER A 228 -12.92 9.75 -13.11
CA SER A 228 -14.26 9.36 -13.60
C SER A 228 -14.73 10.15 -14.85
N ASN A 229 -14.21 11.35 -15.08
CA ASN A 229 -14.43 12.14 -16.29
C ASN A 229 -13.46 11.80 -17.45
N TYR A 230 -12.65 10.74 -17.32
CA TYR A 230 -11.64 10.29 -18.28
C TYR A 230 -10.42 11.21 -18.44
N THR A 231 -10.13 12.09 -17.47
CA THR A 231 -8.86 12.84 -17.44
C THR A 231 -7.78 12.07 -16.69
N PHE A 232 -6.53 12.27 -17.07
CA PHE A 232 -5.39 11.55 -16.52
C PHE A 232 -4.55 12.45 -15.62
N ASP A 233 -4.30 12.00 -14.40
CA ASP A 233 -3.27 12.56 -13.53
C ASP A 233 -2.12 11.57 -13.39
N ARG A 234 -0.91 12.10 -13.24
CA ARG A 234 0.31 11.31 -13.15
C ARG A 234 1.11 11.72 -11.92
N LEU A 235 1.45 10.73 -11.10
CA LEU A 235 2.35 10.87 -9.95
C LEU A 235 3.60 10.02 -10.19
N GLY A 236 4.67 10.65 -10.69
CA GLY A 236 5.99 10.02 -10.81
C GLY A 236 6.97 10.54 -9.75
N PRO A 237 8.26 10.16 -9.86
CA PRO A 237 9.28 10.54 -8.87
C PRO A 237 9.40 12.05 -8.66
N LEU A 238 9.31 12.84 -9.73
CA LEU A 238 9.38 14.30 -9.66
C LEU A 238 8.10 14.95 -9.10
N GLN A 239 7.01 14.19 -8.98
CA GLN A 239 5.73 14.64 -8.43
C GLN A 239 5.53 14.16 -6.99
N GLY A 240 6.59 13.66 -6.34
CA GLY A 240 6.56 13.25 -4.94
C GLY A 240 6.15 11.80 -4.71
N LEU A 241 6.10 10.95 -5.74
CA LEU A 241 5.97 9.50 -5.53
C LEU A 241 7.21 9.01 -4.75
N PRO A 242 7.05 8.50 -3.50
CA PRO A 242 8.20 8.19 -2.64
C PRO A 242 9.10 7.12 -3.24
N TYR A 243 8.50 6.15 -3.95
CA TYR A 243 9.21 5.09 -4.62
C TYR A 243 8.43 4.62 -5.86
N ASN A 244 9.13 4.46 -6.99
CA ASN A 244 8.57 3.87 -8.21
C ASN A 244 8.55 2.33 -8.10
N GLN A 245 8.37 1.59 -9.19
CA GLN A 245 8.26 0.11 -9.11
C GLN A 245 7.08 -0.36 -8.24
N ILE A 246 5.89 0.15 -8.55
CA ILE A 246 4.65 -0.27 -7.89
C ILE A 246 4.37 -1.72 -8.27
N LEU A 247 4.03 -2.53 -7.29
CA LEU A 247 3.69 -3.95 -7.43
C LEU A 247 2.22 -4.22 -7.11
N SER A 248 1.66 -3.47 -6.15
CA SER A 248 0.30 -3.70 -5.67
C SER A 248 -0.37 -2.39 -5.25
N LEU A 249 -1.68 -2.32 -5.46
CA LEU A 249 -2.53 -1.20 -5.06
C LEU A 249 -3.74 -1.72 -4.30
N TYR A 250 -4.16 -0.99 -3.27
CA TYR A 250 -5.39 -1.28 -2.54
C TYR A 250 -6.04 -0.01 -2.03
N HIS A 251 -7.22 0.29 -2.54
CA HIS A 251 -8.05 1.37 -2.04
C HIS A 251 -8.82 0.93 -0.80
N SER A 252 -8.75 1.75 0.24
CA SER A 252 -9.48 1.62 1.50
C SER A 252 -10.42 2.80 1.67
N SER A 253 -11.67 2.50 2.04
CA SER A 253 -12.65 3.50 2.47
C SER A 253 -12.27 4.17 3.79
N TYR A 254 -11.44 3.49 4.59
CA TYR A 254 -10.93 4.01 5.85
C TYR A 254 -9.66 4.83 5.63
N THR A 255 -9.71 6.07 6.08
CA THR A 255 -8.55 6.96 6.18
C THR A 255 -8.08 6.99 7.63
N PRO A 256 -6.85 6.51 7.94
CA PRO A 256 -6.29 6.61 9.27
C PRO A 256 -6.26 8.09 9.69
N GLN A 257 -6.99 8.43 10.75
CA GLN A 257 -6.93 9.78 11.30
C GLN A 257 -5.52 10.02 11.83
N SER A 258 -4.85 11.05 11.31
CA SER A 258 -3.65 11.56 11.96
C SER A 258 -4.07 12.18 13.30
N PRO A 259 -3.25 12.11 14.38
CA PRO A 259 -3.50 12.91 15.56
C PRO A 259 -3.62 14.38 15.11
N PRO A 260 -4.58 15.15 15.64
CA PRO A 260 -4.70 16.56 15.28
C PRO A 260 -3.35 17.22 15.58
N ALA A 261 -2.71 17.76 14.53
CA ALA A 261 -1.59 18.67 14.72
C ALA A 261 -2.07 19.78 15.67
N MET A 262 -1.22 20.21 16.60
CA MET A 262 -1.47 21.40 17.43
C MET A 262 -1.50 22.64 16.53
N VAL A 263 -2.59 22.81 15.78
CA VAL A 263 -2.99 24.03 15.09
C VAL A 263 -4.46 24.18 15.39
N ARG A 264 -4.73 25.00 16.41
CA ARG A 264 -5.97 25.74 16.68
C ARG A 264 -7.26 25.05 16.21
N SER A 265 -7.88 24.32 17.14
CA SER A 265 -9.34 24.13 17.27
C SER A 265 -10.15 24.40 15.98
N LEU A 266 -10.13 23.45 15.06
CA LEU A 266 -11.29 23.19 14.22
C LEU A 266 -11.93 21.90 14.76
N PRO A 267 -13.26 21.82 14.87
CA PRO A 267 -13.91 20.58 15.25
C PRO A 267 -13.42 19.47 14.29
N PRO A 268 -13.29 18.22 14.75
CA PRO A 268 -12.98 17.12 13.84
C PRO A 268 -14.04 17.17 12.75
N SER A 269 -13.63 17.56 11.54
CA SER A 269 -14.49 17.54 10.39
C SER A 269 -14.85 16.06 10.23
N THR A 270 -16.07 15.71 10.63
CA THR A 270 -16.72 14.42 10.40
C THR A 270 -16.97 14.15 8.91
N THR A 271 -16.37 14.96 8.03
CA THR A 271 -16.13 14.61 6.65
C THR A 271 -15.12 13.47 6.63
N THR A 272 -15.63 12.25 6.67
CA THR A 272 -15.08 11.16 5.87
C THR A 272 -14.49 11.77 4.61
N SER A 273 -13.17 11.77 4.46
CA SER A 273 -12.56 12.26 3.24
C SER A 273 -13.17 11.42 2.12
N SER A 274 -13.94 12.07 1.26
CA SER A 274 -14.79 11.41 0.28
C SER A 274 -14.00 10.55 -0.73
N GLY A 275 -12.67 10.70 -0.77
CA GLY A 275 -11.75 9.94 -1.61
C GLY A 275 -11.16 8.68 -0.99
N GLY A 276 -11.20 8.46 0.33
CA GLY A 276 -10.53 7.32 0.99
C GLY A 276 -8.99 7.38 0.94
N THR A 277 -8.34 6.25 1.17
CA THR A 277 -6.88 6.11 1.18
C THR A 277 -6.42 5.00 0.25
N LEU A 278 -5.37 5.26 -0.52
CA LEU A 278 -4.74 4.29 -1.39
C LEU A 278 -3.45 3.77 -0.76
N TRP A 279 -3.40 2.46 -0.51
CA TRP A 279 -2.18 1.75 -0.18
C TRP A 279 -1.44 1.38 -1.46
N ILE A 280 -0.14 1.69 -1.49
CA ILE A 280 0.72 1.49 -2.64
C ILE A 280 1.90 0.62 -2.19
N GLY A 281 1.96 -0.61 -2.68
CA GLY A 281 3.05 -1.55 -2.42
C GLY A 281 4.07 -1.49 -3.54
N THR A 282 5.35 -1.46 -3.19
CA THR A 282 6.46 -1.32 -4.14
C THR A 282 7.52 -2.39 -3.93
N THR A 283 8.60 -2.37 -4.71
CA THR A 283 9.77 -3.22 -4.43
C THR A 283 10.54 -2.80 -3.17
N ARG A 284 10.28 -1.59 -2.64
CA ARG A 284 10.86 -1.09 -1.39
C ARG A 284 9.76 -0.54 -0.48
N GLY A 285 9.06 -1.41 0.20
CA GLY A 285 8.05 -1.09 1.18
C GLY A 285 6.76 -0.59 0.56
N LEU A 286 5.99 0.16 1.36
CA LEU A 286 4.68 0.67 0.97
C LEU A 286 4.49 2.13 1.35
N ALA A 287 3.63 2.82 0.61
CA ALA A 287 3.21 4.18 0.87
C ALA A 287 1.70 4.26 1.10
N LEU A 288 1.29 5.23 1.93
CA LEU A 288 -0.09 5.57 2.19
C LEU A 288 -0.42 6.91 1.54
N PHE A 289 -1.29 6.90 0.52
CA PHE A 289 -1.68 8.07 -0.24
C PHE A 289 -3.11 8.49 0.10
N ASP A 290 -3.28 9.73 0.56
CA ASP A 290 -4.59 10.32 0.79
C ASP A 290 -5.14 10.84 -0.54
N VAL A 291 -6.16 10.15 -1.06
CA VAL A 291 -6.74 10.44 -2.38
C VAL A 291 -7.41 11.82 -2.39
N SER A 292 -7.90 12.29 -1.24
CA SER A 292 -8.63 13.56 -1.16
C SER A 292 -7.70 14.77 -1.17
N SER A 293 -6.59 14.71 -0.45
CA SER A 293 -5.59 15.79 -0.42
C SER A 293 -4.56 15.68 -1.55
N GLY A 294 -4.41 14.49 -2.14
CA GLY A 294 -3.36 14.23 -3.12
C GLY A 294 -1.97 14.12 -2.50
N GLU A 295 -1.89 13.79 -1.21
CA GLU A 295 -0.63 13.77 -0.46
C GLU A 295 -0.27 12.37 0.05
N PHE A 296 1.03 12.07 0.04
CA PHE A 296 1.56 10.92 0.76
C PHE A 296 1.60 11.23 2.27
N ARG A 297 0.94 10.38 3.06
CA ARG A 297 0.87 10.52 4.51
C ARG A 297 2.00 9.77 5.22
N HIS A 298 2.28 8.56 4.77
CA HIS A 298 3.25 7.68 5.41
C HIS A 298 3.98 6.83 4.38
N TYR A 299 5.21 6.46 4.72
CA TYR A 299 6.02 5.49 4.00
C TYR A 299 6.59 4.49 5.01
N PHE A 300 6.40 3.21 4.74
CA PHE A 300 6.77 2.12 5.61
C PHE A 300 7.78 1.23 4.89
N TYR A 301 8.99 1.13 5.43
CA TYR A 301 10.06 0.34 4.85
C TYR A 301 10.79 -0.49 5.90
N GLY A 302 11.05 -1.74 5.53
CA GLY A 302 11.84 -2.71 6.30
C GLY A 302 11.14 -3.25 7.54
N ASN A 303 11.84 -4.13 8.25
CA ASN A 303 11.32 -4.91 9.38
C ASN A 303 10.86 -4.07 10.58
N ARG A 304 11.10 -2.75 10.59
CA ARG A 304 10.45 -1.84 11.54
C ARG A 304 8.92 -1.84 11.37
N TRP A 305 8.44 -2.08 10.16
CA TRP A 305 7.02 -1.96 9.82
C TRP A 305 6.42 -3.24 9.24
N HIS A 306 7.17 -3.97 8.42
CA HIS A 306 6.74 -5.23 7.83
C HIS A 306 7.97 -6.09 7.50
N PRO A 307 7.87 -7.43 7.47
CA PRO A 307 8.99 -8.26 7.07
C PRO A 307 9.35 -8.03 5.59
N GLY A 308 10.64 -8.13 5.25
CA GLY A 308 11.09 -8.06 3.87
C GLY A 308 11.05 -6.65 3.26
N GLU A 309 11.21 -6.59 1.94
CA GLU A 309 11.31 -5.33 1.20
C GLU A 309 10.16 -5.16 0.22
N ARG A 310 9.74 -6.23 -0.47
CA ARG A 310 8.77 -6.11 -1.56
C ARG A 310 7.35 -6.31 -1.04
N VAL A 311 6.44 -5.41 -1.37
CA VAL A 311 5.03 -5.49 -0.98
C VAL A 311 4.19 -5.95 -2.16
N LEU A 312 3.73 -7.20 -2.07
CA LEU A 312 3.13 -7.96 -3.16
C LEU A 312 1.60 -7.87 -3.19
N GLY A 313 0.97 -7.50 -2.08
CA GLY A 313 -0.47 -7.41 -2.01
C GLY A 313 -0.97 -6.86 -0.69
N PHE A 314 -2.27 -6.54 -0.68
CA PHE A 314 -2.97 -6.03 0.49
C PHE A 314 -4.32 -6.71 0.62
N ALA A 315 -4.83 -6.72 1.85
CA ALA A 315 -6.23 -7.01 2.11
C ALA A 315 -6.72 -6.18 3.30
N GLY A 316 -7.98 -5.75 3.26
CA GLY A 316 -8.61 -5.15 4.44
C GLY A 316 -8.71 -6.18 5.57
N SER A 317 -8.40 -5.78 6.81
CA SER A 317 -8.51 -6.70 7.96
C SER A 317 -9.93 -6.76 8.56
N GLY A 318 -10.88 -5.99 8.04
CA GLY A 318 -12.21 -5.79 8.64
C GLY A 318 -12.22 -4.85 9.84
N GLY A 319 -11.05 -4.43 10.35
CA GLY A 319 -10.87 -3.40 11.37
C GLY A 319 -10.19 -2.14 10.83
N ASN A 320 -9.51 -1.39 11.69
CA ASN A 320 -8.73 -0.19 11.30
C ASN A 320 -7.35 -0.52 10.68
N GLY A 321 -7.04 -1.79 10.45
CA GLY A 321 -5.77 -2.27 9.94
C GLY A 321 -5.84 -2.77 8.50
N THR A 322 -4.67 -2.90 7.88
CA THR A 322 -4.50 -3.49 6.55
C THR A 322 -3.51 -4.65 6.67
N VAL A 323 -3.90 -5.80 6.15
CA VAL A 323 -3.00 -6.94 5.98
C VAL A 323 -2.11 -6.65 4.78
N VAL A 324 -0.80 -6.75 4.98
CA VAL A 324 0.22 -6.50 3.97
C VAL A 324 0.91 -7.83 3.69
N LEU A 325 0.88 -8.27 2.43
CA LEU A 325 1.64 -9.41 1.95
C LEU A 325 2.98 -8.94 1.39
N THR A 326 4.07 -9.55 1.86
CA THR A 326 5.44 -9.21 1.48
C THR A 326 6.18 -10.44 0.94
N ASP A 327 7.37 -10.24 0.40
CA ASP A 327 8.27 -11.32 -0.03
C ASP A 327 8.84 -12.17 1.12
N ARG A 328 8.68 -11.74 2.38
CA ARG A 328 9.18 -12.46 3.56
C ARG A 328 8.10 -12.83 4.57
N GLY A 329 6.82 -12.62 4.24
CA GLY A 329 5.69 -13.00 5.09
C GLY A 329 4.55 -11.98 5.06
N MET A 330 3.66 -12.05 6.03
CA MET A 330 2.54 -11.11 6.19
C MET A 330 2.75 -10.22 7.41
N ALA A 331 2.29 -8.98 7.33
CA ALA A 331 2.18 -8.07 8.46
C ALA A 331 0.77 -7.46 8.53
N VAL A 332 0.41 -6.91 9.69
CA VAL A 332 -0.79 -6.08 9.82
C VAL A 332 -0.34 -4.69 10.24
N VAL A 333 -0.59 -3.71 9.38
CA VAL A 333 -0.31 -2.30 9.66
C VAL A 333 -1.60 -1.64 10.11
N PHE A 334 -1.60 -1.04 11.30
CA PHE A 334 -2.78 -0.37 11.86
C PHE A 334 -2.37 0.87 12.65
N PRO A 335 -3.21 1.92 12.69
CA PRO A 335 -2.97 3.07 13.52
C PRO A 335 -3.19 2.70 14.98
N ARG A 336 -2.29 3.15 15.85
CA ARG A 336 -2.47 3.13 17.29
C ARG A 336 -2.61 4.58 17.76
N LEU A 337 -3.69 4.87 18.47
CA LEU A 337 -3.86 6.16 19.14
C LEU A 337 -3.03 6.18 20.42
N TRP A 338 -2.33 7.29 20.63
CA TRP A 338 -1.51 7.56 21.80
C TRP A 338 -1.85 8.95 22.30
N THR A 339 -1.95 9.13 23.60
CA THR A 339 -1.82 10.47 24.17
C THR A 339 -0.39 10.98 23.97
N LEU A 340 -0.19 12.30 24.00
CA LEU A 340 1.17 12.86 23.95
C LEU A 340 2.03 12.34 25.11
N GLU A 341 1.44 12.13 26.28
CA GLU A 341 2.11 11.58 27.46
C GLU A 341 2.56 10.13 27.23
N GLU A 342 1.70 9.26 26.71
CA GLU A 342 2.07 7.89 26.36
C GLU A 342 3.21 7.89 25.35
N LYS A 343 3.14 8.77 24.34
CA LYS A 343 4.14 8.83 23.26
C LYS A 343 5.49 9.28 23.81
N ALA A 344 5.47 10.29 24.68
CA ALA A 344 6.65 10.78 25.37
C ALA A 344 7.28 9.67 26.23
N ARG A 345 6.47 8.93 27.01
CA ARG A 345 6.93 7.81 27.85
C ARG A 345 7.66 6.74 27.04
N HIS A 346 7.15 6.37 25.87
CA HIS A 346 7.83 5.39 25.02
C HIS A 346 9.22 5.84 24.57
N TYR A 347 9.38 7.09 24.12
CA TYR A 347 10.70 7.59 23.76
C TYR A 347 11.62 7.79 24.96
N GLN A 348 11.08 8.14 26.14
CA GLN A 348 11.84 8.23 27.38
C GLN A 348 12.46 6.89 27.79
N THR A 349 11.75 5.76 27.59
CA THR A 349 12.36 4.44 27.83
C THR A 349 13.56 4.14 26.92
N MET A 350 13.75 4.90 25.84
CA MET A 350 14.91 4.78 24.96
C MET A 350 16.06 5.70 25.36
N LEU A 351 15.82 6.75 26.15
CA LEU A 351 16.84 7.75 26.49
C LEU A 351 18.01 7.11 27.24
N ASP A 352 17.71 6.36 28.31
CA ASP A 352 18.74 5.68 29.10
C ASP A 352 19.56 4.70 28.25
N ARG A 353 18.89 3.99 27.34
CA ARG A 353 19.53 3.03 26.44
C ARG A 353 20.49 3.68 25.45
N HIS A 354 20.28 4.94 25.06
CA HIS A 354 21.11 5.68 24.10
C HIS A 354 22.00 6.75 24.74
N THR A 355 22.04 6.82 26.06
CA THR A 355 22.90 7.79 26.76
C THR A 355 24.17 7.11 27.23
N ARG A 356 25.32 7.66 26.87
CA ARG A 356 26.64 7.20 27.31
C ARG A 356 27.31 8.23 28.23
N PRO A 357 28.22 7.80 29.11
CA PRO A 357 29.06 8.74 29.86
C PRO A 357 29.78 9.72 28.92
N PRO A 358 29.87 11.02 29.26
CA PRO A 358 29.50 11.64 30.56
C PRO A 358 28.03 12.12 30.68
N GLY A 359 27.15 11.77 29.74
CA GLY A 359 25.78 12.29 29.67
C GLY A 359 25.39 12.69 28.24
N LEU A 360 25.84 11.92 27.25
CA LEU A 360 25.66 12.21 25.83
C LEU A 360 24.71 11.21 25.20
N VAL A 361 23.68 11.70 24.53
CA VAL A 361 22.83 10.87 23.66
C VAL A 361 23.63 10.58 22.39
N ALA A 362 23.68 9.29 22.04
CA ALA A 362 24.50 8.85 20.93
C ALA A 362 23.81 7.75 20.12
N ASP A 363 24.25 7.60 18.87
CA ASP A 363 23.75 6.56 18.00
C ASP A 363 24.15 5.18 18.52
N CYS A 364 23.38 4.20 18.06
CA CYS A 364 23.57 2.84 18.46
C CYS A 364 23.22 1.85 17.37
N SER A 365 24.13 0.91 17.14
CA SER A 365 23.89 -0.23 16.27
C SER A 365 22.94 -1.19 16.96
N LEU A 366 21.75 -1.36 16.38
CA LEU A 366 20.76 -2.30 16.85
C LEU A 366 20.97 -3.67 16.18
N THR A 367 20.97 -4.73 16.96
CA THR A 367 21.07 -6.12 16.46
C THR A 367 19.71 -6.68 16.02
N ASP A 368 18.62 -6.08 16.49
CA ASP A 368 17.24 -6.45 16.15
C ASP A 368 16.35 -5.20 16.05
N PHE A 369 15.24 -5.31 15.35
CA PHE A 369 14.23 -4.27 15.15
C PHE A 369 13.38 -4.01 16.41
N VAL A 370 13.35 -4.97 17.34
CA VAL A 370 12.82 -4.79 18.70
C VAL A 370 13.99 -4.75 19.68
N PRO A 371 14.72 -3.63 19.77
CA PRO A 371 15.95 -3.57 20.55
C PRO A 371 15.65 -3.62 22.04
N THR A 372 16.23 -4.60 22.74
CA THR A 372 16.20 -4.70 24.20
C THR A 372 17.46 -4.15 24.86
N SER A 373 18.57 -4.06 24.10
CA SER A 373 19.85 -3.52 24.54
C SER A 373 20.52 -2.72 23.42
N CYS A 374 21.56 -1.99 23.80
CA CYS A 374 22.32 -1.11 22.92
C CYS A 374 23.69 -0.82 23.55
N ALA A 375 24.72 -0.71 22.71
CA ALA A 375 26.02 -0.17 23.09
C ALA A 375 26.23 1.14 22.32
N PRO A 376 25.88 2.29 22.90
CA PRO A 376 26.07 3.58 22.23
C PRO A 376 27.55 3.85 22.01
N HIS A 377 27.88 4.45 20.87
CA HIS A 377 29.26 4.79 20.52
C HIS A 377 29.36 6.27 20.18
N THR A 378 30.58 6.80 20.21
CA THR A 378 30.85 8.18 19.80
C THR A 378 30.45 8.40 18.34
N THR A 379 29.75 9.51 18.08
CA THR A 379 29.47 9.99 16.73
C THR A 379 29.81 11.46 16.59
N ASP A 380 29.83 11.92 15.35
CA ASP A 380 29.98 13.34 15.03
C ASP A 380 28.89 14.20 15.69
N ASN A 381 27.67 13.65 15.81
CA ASN A 381 26.45 14.35 16.20
C ASN A 381 26.11 14.24 17.69
N ASP A 382 27.05 13.85 18.56
CA ASP A 382 26.74 13.64 19.98
C ASP A 382 26.20 14.93 20.64
N GLY A 383 26.75 16.09 20.29
CA GLY A 383 26.23 17.39 20.76
C GLY A 383 24.81 17.67 20.26
N LEU A 384 24.53 17.36 19.00
CA LEU A 384 23.25 17.62 18.35
C LEU A 384 22.14 16.80 19.02
N TRP A 385 22.32 15.48 19.11
CA TRP A 385 21.35 14.59 19.74
C TRP A 385 21.12 14.93 21.21
N THR A 386 22.20 15.21 21.93
CA THR A 386 22.13 15.56 23.36
C THR A 386 21.38 16.87 23.59
N SER A 387 21.63 17.90 22.76
CA SER A 387 20.95 19.19 22.89
C SER A 387 19.43 19.10 22.67
N ILE A 388 18.99 18.27 21.72
CA ILE A 388 17.56 18.02 21.46
C ILE A 388 16.91 17.30 22.64
N ALA A 389 17.56 16.25 23.16
CA ALA A 389 17.07 15.51 24.32
C ALA A 389 17.02 16.39 25.58
N LEU A 390 18.03 17.23 25.80
CA LEU A 390 18.08 18.21 26.88
C LEU A 390 16.88 19.16 26.83
N ALA A 391 16.62 19.75 25.66
CA ALA A 391 15.46 20.63 25.49
C ALA A 391 14.15 19.89 25.75
N ALA A 392 14.00 18.66 25.28
CA ALA A 392 12.81 17.84 25.49
C ALA A 392 12.55 17.57 26.99
N GLU A 393 13.57 17.17 27.75
CA GLU A 393 13.42 16.90 29.20
C GLU A 393 13.22 18.20 30.00
N ALA A 394 13.85 19.31 29.61
CA ALA A 394 13.61 20.61 30.22
C ALA A 394 12.15 21.08 30.03
N PHE A 395 11.60 20.94 28.81
CA PHE A 395 10.20 21.25 28.54
C PHE A 395 9.24 20.29 29.26
N ARG A 396 9.56 18.99 29.30
CA ARG A 396 8.81 18.01 30.11
C ARG A 396 8.74 18.47 31.56
N TYR A 397 9.88 18.77 32.19
CA TYR A 397 9.90 19.26 33.58
C TYR A 397 9.09 20.54 33.77
N LYS A 398 9.22 21.50 32.84
CA LYS A 398 8.48 22.78 32.93
C LYS A 398 6.97 22.58 32.93
N VAL A 399 6.46 21.60 32.17
CA VAL A 399 5.02 21.34 32.03
C VAL A 399 4.50 20.40 33.13
N THR A 400 5.26 19.39 33.52
CA THR A 400 4.79 18.32 34.42
C THR A 400 5.27 18.46 35.86
N GLY A 401 6.38 19.16 36.10
CA GLY A 401 7.06 19.19 37.40
C GLY A 401 7.79 17.89 37.77
N ASP A 402 7.93 16.95 36.83
CA ASP A 402 8.52 15.63 37.06
C ASP A 402 10.02 15.70 37.41
N LYS A 403 10.39 15.17 38.57
CA LYS A 403 11.76 15.23 39.07
C LYS A 403 12.74 14.42 38.22
N GLU A 404 12.31 13.30 37.65
CA GLU A 404 13.13 12.50 36.74
C GLU A 404 13.52 13.32 35.50
N ALA A 405 12.57 14.07 34.94
CA ALA A 405 12.83 14.94 33.81
C ALA A 405 13.86 16.02 34.13
N LYS A 406 13.82 16.57 35.35
CA LYS A 406 14.82 17.52 35.82
C LYS A 406 16.20 16.88 35.95
N GLU A 407 16.28 15.68 36.52
CA GLU A 407 17.54 14.93 36.68
C GLU A 407 18.16 14.58 35.33
N ASN A 408 17.35 14.10 34.38
CA ASN A 408 17.78 13.84 33.00
C ASN A 408 18.27 15.12 32.32
N ALA A 409 17.54 16.23 32.42
CA ALA A 409 17.97 17.51 31.87
C ALA A 409 19.31 17.96 32.45
N TRP A 410 19.54 17.83 33.76
CA TRP A 410 20.85 18.16 34.34
C TRP A 410 21.97 17.24 33.85
N SER A 411 21.73 15.93 33.79
CA SER A 411 22.70 14.96 33.26
C SER A 411 23.13 15.31 31.83
N LEU A 412 22.16 15.57 30.95
CA LEU A 412 22.40 15.94 29.56
C LEU A 412 23.10 17.31 29.43
N PHE A 413 22.71 18.28 30.27
CA PHE A 413 23.37 19.58 30.33
C PHE A 413 24.85 19.45 30.73
N PHE A 414 25.16 18.62 31.72
CA PHE A 414 26.55 18.36 32.10
C PHE A 414 27.33 17.67 30.99
N GLY A 415 26.70 16.78 30.22
CA GLY A 415 27.29 16.23 28.99
C GLY A 415 27.67 17.32 27.98
N MET A 416 26.74 18.25 27.69
CA MET A 416 26.98 19.38 26.78
C MET A 416 28.07 20.33 27.29
N GLN A 417 28.08 20.60 28.60
CA GLN A 417 29.12 21.40 29.23
C GLN A 417 30.48 20.70 29.15
N PHE A 418 30.52 19.38 29.34
CA PHE A 418 31.74 18.60 29.27
C PHE A 418 32.39 18.68 27.89
N LEU A 419 31.60 18.64 26.80
CA LEU A 419 32.10 18.85 25.44
C LEU A 419 32.81 20.21 25.26
N ASN A 420 32.43 21.25 26.02
CA ASN A 420 33.14 22.53 26.00
C ASN A 420 34.40 22.51 26.89
N ASN A 421 34.32 21.89 28.06
CA ASN A 421 35.41 21.91 29.05
C ASN A 421 36.58 21.01 28.65
N VAL A 422 36.30 19.85 28.05
CA VAL A 422 37.30 18.81 27.69
C VAL A 422 38.38 19.31 26.73
N THR A 423 38.12 20.37 25.97
CA THR A 423 39.10 20.92 25.02
C THR A 423 40.15 21.77 25.73
N GLY A 424 39.79 22.39 26.87
CA GLY A 424 40.61 23.38 27.54
C GLY A 424 40.73 24.71 26.78
N VAL A 425 40.06 24.84 25.63
CA VAL A 425 40.14 26.00 24.73
C VAL A 425 38.82 26.75 24.76
N ARG A 426 38.85 27.99 25.24
CA ARG A 426 37.65 28.83 25.35
C ARG A 426 36.99 29.03 23.97
N GLY A 427 35.73 28.65 23.87
CA GLY A 427 34.92 28.80 22.66
C GLY A 427 35.11 27.68 21.63
N LEU A 428 35.95 26.68 21.92
CA LEU A 428 36.07 25.48 21.10
C LEU A 428 35.38 24.31 21.80
N MET A 429 34.22 23.93 21.28
CA MET A 429 33.52 22.73 21.71
C MET A 429 34.07 21.50 20.99
N ALA A 430 34.26 20.41 21.71
CA ALA A 430 34.57 19.11 21.13
C ALA A 430 33.38 18.57 20.35
N ARG A 431 33.66 17.94 19.21
CA ARG A 431 32.64 17.25 18.40
C ARG A 431 32.09 16.03 19.13
N SER A 432 32.99 15.31 19.80
CA SER A 432 32.67 14.18 20.66
C SER A 432 33.81 13.91 21.64
N VAL A 433 33.57 13.03 22.62
CA VAL A 433 34.53 12.62 23.65
C VAL A 433 34.47 11.12 23.93
N VAL A 434 35.60 10.52 24.27
CA VAL A 434 35.65 9.17 24.83
C VAL A 434 36.73 9.09 25.92
N SER A 435 36.67 8.05 26.74
CA SER A 435 37.80 7.75 27.63
C SER A 435 39.06 7.47 26.80
N GLU A 436 40.22 7.87 27.31
CA GLU A 436 41.51 7.77 26.63
C GLU A 436 41.82 6.35 26.12
N ASN A 437 41.37 5.32 26.86
CA ASN A 437 41.59 3.91 26.55
C ASN A 437 40.67 3.34 25.46
N VAL A 438 39.67 4.09 25.00
CA VAL A 438 38.71 3.61 23.97
C VAL A 438 39.31 3.82 22.59
N SER A 439 39.46 2.77 21.79
CA SER A 439 39.85 2.91 20.38
C SER A 439 38.80 3.71 19.61
N VAL A 440 39.26 4.62 18.76
CA VAL A 440 38.41 5.52 17.96
C VAL A 440 38.87 5.49 16.52
N ASP A 441 37.90 5.47 15.61
CA ASP A 441 38.13 5.51 14.17
C ASP A 441 37.65 6.83 13.59
N GLY A 442 38.41 7.38 12.63
CA GLY A 442 38.05 8.59 11.90
C GLY A 442 38.20 9.91 12.68
N GLY A 443 38.48 10.98 11.92
CA GLY A 443 38.68 12.34 12.43
C GLY A 443 39.96 12.52 13.26
N VAL A 444 40.10 13.71 13.84
CA VAL A 444 41.29 14.09 14.63
C VAL A 444 40.95 14.11 16.11
N TRP A 445 41.66 13.27 16.88
CA TRP A 445 41.48 13.11 18.31
C TRP A 445 42.66 13.67 19.10
N HIS A 446 42.36 14.33 20.21
CA HIS A 446 43.33 14.96 21.08
C HIS A 446 43.12 14.48 22.52
N ASN A 447 44.20 14.11 23.20
CA ASN A 447 44.14 13.88 24.64
C ASN A 447 43.77 15.20 25.34
N SER A 448 42.84 15.13 26.28
CA SER A 448 42.41 16.31 27.02
C SER A 448 43.47 16.75 28.02
N THR A 449 43.79 18.04 28.02
CA THR A 449 44.67 18.66 29.02
C THR A 449 43.90 19.21 30.22
N SER A 450 42.60 19.45 30.06
CA SER A 450 41.70 19.98 31.10
C SER A 450 40.94 18.89 31.86
N GLU A 451 40.69 17.75 31.23
CA GLU A 451 39.96 16.61 31.79
C GLU A 451 40.79 15.31 31.60
N PRO A 452 41.82 15.07 32.45
CA PRO A 452 42.70 13.91 32.32
C PRO A 452 41.93 12.57 32.27
N GLY A 453 42.39 11.64 31.42
CA GLY A 453 41.73 10.34 31.19
C GLY A 453 40.66 10.36 30.08
N TRP A 454 40.47 11.51 29.44
CA TRP A 454 39.60 11.68 28.27
C TRP A 454 40.38 12.12 27.04
N LYS A 455 39.82 11.81 25.87
CA LYS A 455 40.19 12.41 24.59
C LYS A 455 38.96 12.95 23.88
N TRP A 456 39.18 13.98 23.08
CA TRP A 456 38.13 14.73 22.40
C TRP A 456 38.41 14.84 20.91
N LYS A 457 37.35 14.91 20.12
CA LYS A 457 37.40 15.02 18.67
C LYS A 457 37.31 16.49 18.25
N GLY A 458 38.27 16.96 17.44
CA GLY A 458 38.49 18.38 17.20
C GLY A 458 37.97 18.96 15.89
N ASP A 459 37.33 18.15 15.04
CA ASP A 459 36.81 18.55 13.74
C ASP A 459 35.33 19.00 13.79
N THR A 460 34.95 19.75 14.83
CA THR A 460 33.57 20.19 15.11
C THR A 460 33.04 21.14 14.02
N SER A 461 31.89 20.79 13.43
CA SER A 461 31.14 21.66 12.52
C SER A 461 30.06 22.45 13.26
N SER A 462 29.53 23.51 12.64
CA SER A 462 28.54 24.41 13.28
C SER A 462 27.16 23.78 13.49
N ASP A 463 26.83 22.72 12.74
CA ASP A 463 25.58 21.96 12.81
C ASP A 463 25.57 20.91 13.93
N GLU A 464 26.67 20.76 14.66
CA GLU A 464 26.84 19.72 15.69
C GLU A 464 26.14 20.03 17.02
N VAL A 465 25.43 21.16 17.12
CA VAL A 465 24.65 21.56 18.31
C VAL A 465 23.46 22.40 17.86
N CYS A 466 22.26 22.13 18.41
CA CYS A 466 21.16 23.06 18.27
C CYS A 466 21.43 24.33 19.10
N PRO A 467 21.28 25.54 18.55
CA PRO A 467 21.32 26.75 19.35
C PRO A 467 20.22 26.69 20.42
N THR A 468 20.62 26.54 21.68
CA THR A 468 19.72 26.49 22.83
C THR A 468 19.41 27.87 23.37
#